data_AF-A0AA39CUE6-F1
#
_entry.id   AF-A0AA39CUE6-F1
#
_cell.length_a   1.000
_cell.length_b   1.000
_cell.length_c   1.000
_cell.angle_alpha   90.00
_cell.angle_beta   90.00
_cell.angle_gamma   90.00
#
_symmetry.space_group_name_H-M   'P 1'
#
loop_
_entity.id
_entity.type
_entity.pdbx_description
1 polymer ?
#
loop_
_entity_poly.entity_id
_entity_poly.type
_entity_poly.pdbx_seq_one_letter_code
_entity_poly.pdbx_strand_id
1 'polypeptide(L)'
;MVVHHTDCSALVYDDQTLLDIIVKNDPNAPGGPWKKGAESYAEAIGSLPFPPGTTERERLEQSVKDDVEFLVHHPMWKPKVRVTGWIYDLETGKVEQIQV
;
A
#
# COMPACT_ATOMS: atom_id res chain seq x y z
N MET A 1 3.01 -12.51 10.15
CA MET A 1 4.25 -11.76 9.92
C MET A 1 3.97 -10.79 8.80
N VAL A 2 4.13 -9.49 9.05
CA VAL A 2 4.07 -8.43 8.04
C VAL A 2 5.51 -8.19 7.60
N VAL A 3 5.77 -8.15 6.30
CA VAL A 3 7.08 -7.84 5.73
C VAL A 3 6.89 -6.83 4.61
N HIS A 4 7.40 -5.62 4.79
CA HIS A 4 7.57 -4.65 3.71
C HIS A 4 9.03 -4.67 3.25
N HIS A 5 9.38 -3.96 2.19
CA HIS A 5 10.76 -3.98 1.65
C HIS A 5 11.22 -2.60 1.17
N THR A 6 12.54 -2.39 1.08
CA THR A 6 13.12 -1.21 0.42
C THR A 6 12.93 -1.26 -1.10
N ASP A 7 13.00 -0.11 -1.78
CA ASP A 7 12.65 0.06 -3.20
C ASP A 7 11.25 -0.50 -3.53
N CYS A 8 10.28 -0.24 -2.64
CA CYS A 8 8.90 -0.64 -2.86
C CYS A 8 8.22 0.29 -3.87
N SER A 9 7.71 -0.27 -4.98
CA SER A 9 7.09 0.50 -6.05
C SER A 9 5.88 1.32 -5.61
N ALA A 10 5.17 0.89 -4.56
CA ALA A 10 4.05 1.63 -3.95
C ALA A 10 4.49 2.89 -3.15
N LEU A 11 5.79 3.15 -3.03
CA LEU A 11 6.32 4.43 -2.54
C LEU A 11 6.45 5.49 -3.66
N VAL A 12 6.44 5.07 -4.93
CA VAL A 12 6.87 5.86 -6.11
C VAL A 12 5.73 6.65 -6.76
N TYR A 13 4.47 6.22 -6.56
CA TYR A 13 3.27 6.88 -7.06
C TYR A 13 2.24 7.05 -5.95
N ASP A 14 1.28 7.96 -6.16
CA ASP A 14 0.09 8.11 -5.33
C ASP A 14 -1.16 7.60 -6.07
N ASP A 15 -2.28 7.50 -5.33
CA ASP A 15 -3.56 7.03 -5.84
C ASP A 15 -4.01 7.81 -7.08
N GLN A 16 -3.87 9.14 -7.06
CA GLN A 16 -4.29 9.99 -8.19
C GLN A 16 -3.43 9.73 -9.43
N THR A 17 -2.12 9.55 -9.28
CA THR A 17 -1.22 9.18 -10.38
C THR A 17 -1.60 7.84 -10.99
N LEU A 18 -1.97 6.85 -10.17
CA LEU A 18 -2.43 5.54 -10.67
C LEU A 18 -3.79 5.65 -11.39
N LEU A 19 -4.75 6.37 -10.81
CA LEU A 19 -6.07 6.60 -11.39
C LEU A 19 -5.98 7.37 -12.71
N ASP A 20 -5.14 8.42 -12.79
CA ASP A 20 -4.89 9.18 -14.01
C ASP A 20 -4.25 8.32 -15.11
N ILE A 21 -3.33 7.41 -14.75
CA ILE A 21 -2.75 6.43 -15.68
C ILE A 21 -3.83 5.48 -16.21
N ILE A 22 -4.75 5.02 -15.36
CA ILE A 22 -5.84 4.12 -15.78
C ILE A 22 -6.82 4.86 -16.71
N VAL A 23 -7.32 6.03 -16.30
CA VAL A 23 -8.23 6.90 -17.07
C VAL A 23 -7.63 7.32 -18.43
N LYS A 24 -6.31 7.45 -18.51
CA LYS A 24 -5.59 7.76 -19.76
C LYS A 24 -5.45 6.58 -20.72
N ASN A 25 -5.40 5.34 -20.22
CA ASN A 25 -5.01 4.16 -21.03
C ASN A 25 -6.12 3.12 -21.22
N ASP A 26 -7.16 3.08 -20.37
CA ASP A 26 -8.33 2.21 -20.59
C ASP A 26 -9.44 2.94 -21.40
N PRO A 27 -9.78 2.49 -22.62
CA PRO A 27 -10.86 3.06 -23.42
C PRO A 27 -12.28 2.82 -22.84
N ASN A 28 -12.36 2.16 -21.68
CA ASN A 28 -13.57 1.88 -20.92
C ASN A 28 -13.53 2.42 -19.48
N ALA A 29 -12.57 3.26 -19.10
CA ALA A 29 -12.58 3.93 -17.79
C ALA A 29 -13.51 5.15 -17.80
N PRO A 30 -14.62 5.13 -17.03
CA PRO A 30 -15.60 6.72 -16.64
C PRO A 30 -14.61 7.91 -16.43
N GLY A 31 -14.98 9.14 -16.77
CA GLY A 31 -14.05 10.30 -16.76
C GLY A 31 -12.99 10.35 -17.86
N GLY A 32 -12.68 9.24 -18.54
CA GLY A 32 -11.78 9.22 -19.70
C GLY A 32 -12.31 10.11 -20.85
N PRO A 33 -11.43 10.68 -21.70
CA PRO A 33 -11.73 11.82 -22.58
C PRO A 33 -12.82 11.61 -23.65
N TRP A 34 -13.46 10.44 -23.71
CA TRP A 34 -14.44 10.07 -24.73
C TRP A 34 -15.74 9.42 -24.23
N LYS A 35 -15.93 9.13 -22.92
CA LYS A 35 -17.18 8.50 -22.42
C LYS A 35 -17.61 8.93 -21.01
N LYS A 36 -18.90 9.29 -20.90
CA LYS A 36 -19.65 9.40 -19.63
C LYS A 36 -19.99 8.01 -19.09
N GLY A 37 -19.95 7.81 -17.78
CA GLY A 37 -20.38 6.54 -17.19
C GLY A 37 -19.39 5.40 -17.42
N ALA A 38 -18.14 5.75 -17.74
CA ALA A 38 -16.91 4.97 -17.35
C ALA A 38 -15.20 5.32 -14.86
N GLU A 39 -14.96 6.46 -14.08
CA GLU A 39 -15.26 6.74 -12.65
C GLU A 39 -15.50 5.48 -11.77
N SER A 40 -16.71 4.90 -11.81
CA SER A 40 -17.11 3.75 -10.98
C SER A 40 -16.39 2.41 -11.21
N TYR A 41 -15.43 2.32 -12.14
CA TYR A 41 -14.50 1.17 -12.24
C TYR A 41 -13.15 1.52 -11.61
N ALA A 42 -12.67 2.75 -11.81
CA ALA A 42 -11.47 3.26 -11.16
C ALA A 42 -11.68 3.38 -9.63
N GLU A 43 -12.85 3.86 -9.20
CA GLU A 43 -13.30 3.90 -7.79
C GLU A 43 -13.45 2.52 -7.14
N ALA A 44 -13.55 1.44 -7.94
CA ALA A 44 -13.62 0.07 -7.43
C ALA A 44 -12.22 -0.53 -7.15
N ILE A 45 -11.14 0.14 -7.56
CA ILE A 45 -9.77 -0.22 -7.23
C ILE A 45 -9.46 0.36 -5.85
N GLY A 46 -9.68 -0.45 -4.81
CA GLY A 46 -9.35 -0.08 -3.44
C GLY A 46 -7.85 0.12 -3.28
N SER A 47 -7.41 1.37 -3.14
CA SER A 47 -6.02 1.69 -2.82
C SER A 47 -5.72 1.49 -1.34
N LEU A 48 -4.44 1.24 -1.06
CA LEU A 48 -3.84 1.25 0.27
C LEU A 48 -2.65 2.23 0.21
N PRO A 49 -2.90 3.55 0.25
CA PRO A 49 -1.85 4.55 0.11
C PRO A 49 -0.84 4.44 1.25
N PHE A 50 0.45 4.41 0.90
CA PHE A 50 1.51 4.40 1.92
C PHE A 50 1.45 5.67 2.78
N PRO A 51 1.65 5.56 4.11
CA PRO A 51 1.60 6.70 5.00
C PRO A 51 2.60 7.81 4.59
N PRO A 52 2.29 9.07 4.92
CA PRO A 52 3.19 10.19 4.66
C PRO A 52 4.44 10.12 5.54
N GLY A 53 5.58 10.54 5.00
CA GLY A 53 6.87 10.58 5.69
C GLY A 53 7.91 11.33 4.86
N THR A 54 9.03 11.69 5.46
CA THR A 54 10.11 12.46 4.79
C THR A 54 11.15 11.56 4.13
N THR A 55 11.31 10.35 4.64
CA THR A 55 12.18 9.30 4.09
C THR A 55 11.39 8.03 3.77
N GLU A 56 11.94 7.20 2.88
CA GLU A 56 11.47 5.84 2.64
C GLU A 56 11.33 5.03 3.94
N ARG A 57 12.37 5.07 4.80
CA ARG A 57 12.40 4.25 6.02
C ARG A 57 11.29 4.62 7.01
N GLU A 58 10.97 5.90 7.16
CA GLU A 58 9.83 6.36 7.96
C GLU A 58 8.50 5.80 7.41
N ARG A 59 8.29 5.90 6.09
CA ARG A 59 7.06 5.42 5.42
C ARG A 59 6.91 3.90 5.54
N LEU A 60 7.99 3.14 5.32
CA LEU A 60 8.01 1.69 5.49
C LEU A 60 7.76 1.28 6.95
N GLU A 61 8.43 1.92 7.91
CA GLU A 61 8.22 1.59 9.33
C GLU A 61 6.81 1.92 9.81
N GLN A 62 6.21 3.01 9.35
CA GLN A 62 4.84 3.34 9.71
C GLN A 62 3.84 2.38 9.05
N SER A 63 4.00 2.09 7.75
CA SER A 63 3.12 1.15 7.04
C SER A 63 3.16 -0.26 7.65
N VAL A 64 4.34 -0.71 8.10
CA VAL A 64 4.51 -1.95 8.86
C VAL A 64 3.83 -1.91 10.25
N LYS A 65 3.82 -0.76 10.93
CA LYS A 65 3.10 -0.59 12.22
C LYS A 65 1.59 -0.61 11.98
N ASP A 66 1.09 0.12 10.99
CA ASP A 66 -0.31 0.23 10.62
C ASP A 66 -0.90 -1.16 10.23
N ASP A 67 -0.22 -1.92 9.38
CA ASP A 67 -0.59 -3.31 9.01
C ASP A 67 -0.62 -4.24 10.23
N VAL A 68 0.34 -4.10 11.15
CA VAL A 68 0.39 -4.93 12.36
C VAL A 68 -0.75 -4.57 13.32
N GLU A 69 -1.01 -3.29 13.54
CA GLU A 69 -2.10 -2.82 14.39
C GLU A 69 -3.46 -3.24 13.82
N PHE A 70 -3.66 -3.07 12.50
CA PHE A 70 -4.84 -3.56 11.78
C PHE A 70 -5.04 -5.06 12.03
N LEU A 71 -4.03 -5.90 11.76
CA LEU A 71 -4.14 -7.35 11.94
C LEU A 71 -4.36 -7.77 13.40
N VAL A 72 -3.74 -7.10 14.36
CA VAL A 72 -3.91 -7.40 15.80
C VAL A 72 -5.34 -7.12 16.27
N HIS A 73 -5.95 -6.05 15.79
CA HIS A 73 -7.31 -5.64 16.18
C HIS A 73 -8.41 -6.16 15.26
N HIS A 74 -8.08 -6.78 14.12
CA HIS A 74 -9.05 -7.22 13.14
C HIS A 74 -10.00 -8.30 13.70
N PRO A 75 -11.35 -8.16 13.60
CA PRO A 75 -12.30 -9.08 14.23
C PRO A 75 -12.22 -10.55 13.79
N MET A 76 -11.66 -10.84 12.61
CA MET A 76 -11.44 -12.21 12.13
C MET A 76 -10.08 -12.80 12.55
N TRP A 77 -9.18 -12.00 13.16
CA TRP A 77 -7.91 -12.48 13.68
C TRP A 77 -8.09 -13.25 14.98
N LYS A 78 -7.21 -14.21 15.24
CA LYS A 78 -7.27 -15.05 16.44
C LYS A 78 -6.28 -14.50 17.48
N PRO A 79 -6.71 -14.05 18.68
CA PRO A 79 -5.81 -13.41 19.66
C PRO A 79 -4.60 -14.23 20.13
N LYS A 80 -4.56 -15.54 19.86
CA LYS A 80 -3.41 -16.41 20.14
C LYS A 80 -2.35 -16.45 19.02
N VAL A 81 -2.61 -15.84 17.86
CA VAL A 81 -1.69 -15.82 16.72
C VAL A 81 -0.92 -14.51 16.75
N ARG A 82 0.39 -14.61 17.00
CA ARG A 82 1.28 -13.44 17.10
C ARG A 82 1.47 -12.78 15.73
N VAL A 83 1.24 -11.47 15.67
CA VAL A 83 1.68 -10.60 14.56
C VAL A 83 3.05 -10.00 14.92
N THR A 84 3.87 -9.71 13.91
CA THR A 84 5.19 -9.08 14.01
C THR A 84 5.48 -8.36 12.70
N GLY A 85 6.05 -7.15 12.75
CA GLY A 85 6.42 -6.34 11.60
C GLY A 85 7.93 -6.36 11.30
N TRP A 86 8.28 -6.36 10.01
CA TRP A 86 9.65 -6.47 9.52
C TRP A 86 9.86 -5.65 8.24
N ILE A 87 11.08 -5.22 8.00
CA ILE A 87 11.53 -4.65 6.71
C ILE A 87 12.61 -5.56 6.11
N TYR A 88 12.48 -5.87 4.82
CA TYR A 88 13.48 -6.56 4.01
C TYR A 88 14.25 -5.57 3.14
N ASP A 89 15.57 -5.57 3.26
CA ASP A 89 16.47 -4.74 2.45
C ASP A 89 16.78 -5.47 1.12
N LEU A 90 16.29 -4.93 -0.01
CA LEU A 90 16.53 -5.50 -1.34
C LEU A 90 17.98 -5.38 -1.82
N GLU A 91 18.76 -4.42 -1.33
CA GLU A 91 20.18 -4.25 -1.71
C GLU A 91 21.06 -5.23 -0.94
N THR A 92 20.90 -5.31 0.40
CA THR A 92 21.80 -6.11 1.25
C THR A 92 21.26 -7.48 1.67
N GLY A 93 20.00 -7.79 1.36
CA GLY A 93 19.35 -9.06 1.70
C GLY A 93 19.06 -9.26 3.20
N LYS A 94 19.17 -8.21 4.02
CA LYS A 94 18.90 -8.26 5.46
C LYS A 94 17.40 -8.19 5.74
N VAL A 95 16.97 -8.84 6.81
CA VAL A 95 15.60 -8.71 7.35
C VAL A 95 15.69 -8.14 8.76
N GLU A 96 15.11 -6.97 8.98
CA GLU A 96 15.11 -6.27 10.27
C GLU A 96 13.72 -6.33 10.92
N GLN A 97 13.64 -6.64 12.21
CA GLN A 97 12.38 -6.56 12.94
C GLN A 97 12.12 -5.11 13.37
N ILE A 98 10.93 -4.61 13.10
CA ILE A 98 10.49 -3.28 13.56
C ILE A 98 9.81 -3.44 14.93
N GLN A 99 9.99 -2.46 15.82
CA GLN A 99 9.22 -2.40 17.06
C GLN A 99 7.81 -1.87 16.76
N VAL A 100 6.84 -2.66 17.21
CA VAL A 100 5.39 -2.59 16.97
C VAL A 100 4.68 -2.93 18.28
#